data_AF-A0A976LM34-F1
#
_entry.id   AF-A0A976LM34-F1
#
_cell.length_a   1.000
_cell.length_b   1.000
_cell.length_c   1.000
_cell.angle_alpha   90.00
_cell.angle_beta   90.00
_cell.angle_gamma   90.00
#
_symmetry.space_group_name_H-M   'P 1'
#
loop_
_entity.id
_entity.type
_entity.pdbx_description
1 polymer ?
#
loop_
_entity_poly.entity_id
_entity_poly.type
_entity_poly.pdbx_seq_one_letter_code
_entity_poly.pdbx_strand_id
1 'polypeptide(L)'
;MTDGAIIEKCFVGQGTVLSRQYSAENSVFFANCGGFHGEACAIFAGPYTVTHHKSTLLIAGLFSFLNAGSGTNQSNHMYKFGPVHQGIVERGSKTASDSYILWPAKVGAFTVVMGRHYRNSDTSDLPFSYLIEHEDESILAPGVNLRNLGTVRDARKWPKRDRRKAPKKLDHINFKLLSPYTIQKMINGRNLLCKLKATSGETSEYFTYHSVKIKNSSLDRGVKLYQMGIDKFLGNCLIKRLDGKQFENSDQLRAALKPHTSIGLGKWVDLAGMFAPEEAVGKLLSDIENGSVSSLEQVADVFRSMHEYYTEYEWAWAANVLRENQGKAMDEMTADDIIELTKKWKQAVVELDNMLYADAKKEFTATAQTGYGLDGLQEEKQADFAQVRGTFEENSFVQEIEKHIVRKTTLGDELVGRMEELRRNQPN
;
A
#
# COMPACT_ATOMS: atom_id res chain seq x y z
N MET A 1 -13.95 -18.73 -16.90
CA MET A 1 -12.80 -19.52 -17.39
C MET A 1 -13.01 -19.75 -18.87
N THR A 2 -12.03 -19.43 -19.71
CA THR A 2 -12.15 -19.50 -21.18
C THR A 2 -10.82 -19.88 -21.83
N ASP A 3 -10.81 -20.08 -23.15
CA ASP A 3 -9.61 -20.14 -23.99
C ASP A 3 -8.55 -21.18 -23.55
N GLY A 4 -9.01 -22.38 -23.20
CA GLY A 4 -8.13 -23.51 -22.88
C GLY A 4 -7.42 -23.43 -21.53
N ALA A 5 -7.94 -22.66 -20.57
CA ALA A 5 -7.41 -22.67 -19.19
C ALA A 5 -7.56 -24.05 -18.54
N ILE A 6 -6.52 -24.51 -17.85
CA ILE A 6 -6.47 -25.82 -17.16
C ILE A 6 -6.48 -25.55 -15.66
N ILE A 7 -7.54 -25.98 -14.98
CA ILE A 7 -7.76 -25.69 -13.56
C ILE A 7 -8.01 -26.99 -12.81
N GLU A 8 -7.16 -27.29 -11.83
CA GLU A 8 -7.27 -28.48 -10.99
C GLU A 8 -7.21 -28.10 -9.50
N LYS A 9 -8.16 -28.61 -8.70
CA LYS A 9 -8.21 -28.42 -7.24
C LYS A 9 -8.06 -26.95 -6.80
N CYS A 10 -8.69 -26.04 -7.55
CA CYS A 10 -8.63 -24.61 -7.26
C CYS A 10 -9.96 -24.05 -6.75
N PHE A 11 -9.88 -23.03 -5.90
CA PHE A 11 -11.01 -22.13 -5.61
C PHE A 11 -10.93 -20.90 -6.50
N VAL A 12 -12.04 -20.48 -7.11
CA VAL A 12 -12.10 -19.31 -8.01
C VAL A 12 -13.21 -18.35 -7.58
N GLY A 13 -12.79 -17.20 -7.06
CA GLY A 13 -13.64 -16.15 -6.50
C GLY A 13 -14.27 -15.22 -7.53
N GLN A 14 -15.10 -14.29 -7.05
CA GLN A 14 -15.95 -13.46 -7.89
C GLN A 14 -15.14 -12.48 -8.77
N GLY A 15 -15.48 -12.40 -10.06
CA GLY A 15 -14.82 -11.47 -11.00
C GLY A 15 -13.43 -11.92 -11.48
N THR A 16 -12.96 -13.08 -11.03
CA THR A 16 -11.70 -13.67 -11.47
C THR A 16 -11.76 -14.14 -12.92
N VAL A 17 -10.69 -13.88 -13.68
CA VAL A 17 -10.57 -14.30 -15.07
C VAL A 17 -9.30 -15.12 -15.26
N LEU A 18 -9.48 -16.42 -15.48
CA LEU A 18 -8.43 -17.36 -15.88
C LEU A 18 -8.69 -17.77 -17.33
N SER A 19 -7.75 -17.47 -18.22
CA SER A 19 -7.93 -17.53 -19.67
C SER A 19 -6.60 -17.66 -20.42
N ARG A 20 -6.66 -17.85 -21.73
CA ARG A 20 -5.54 -17.92 -22.67
C ARG A 20 -4.50 -18.97 -22.28
N GLN A 21 -4.95 -20.21 -22.08
CA GLN A 21 -4.12 -21.35 -21.71
C GLN A 21 -3.42 -21.20 -20.34
N TYR A 22 -3.95 -20.37 -19.45
CA TYR A 22 -3.46 -20.30 -18.07
C TYR A 22 -3.69 -21.63 -17.34
N SER A 23 -2.67 -22.15 -16.65
CA SER A 23 -2.75 -23.35 -15.82
C SER A 23 -2.75 -23.00 -14.35
N ALA A 24 -3.58 -23.67 -13.55
CA ALA A 24 -3.57 -23.54 -12.10
C ALA A 24 -3.86 -24.86 -11.38
N GLU A 25 -3.04 -25.18 -10.38
CA GLU A 25 -3.21 -26.37 -9.54
C GLU A 25 -3.17 -26.01 -8.05
N ASN A 26 -4.01 -26.66 -7.23
CA ASN A 26 -3.99 -26.58 -5.76
C ASN A 26 -4.00 -25.14 -5.22
N SER A 27 -4.67 -24.22 -5.91
CA SER A 27 -4.55 -22.78 -5.66
C SER A 27 -5.88 -22.12 -5.33
N VAL A 28 -5.84 -21.07 -4.52
CA VAL A 28 -7.05 -20.27 -4.21
C VAL A 28 -6.93 -18.89 -4.82
N PHE A 29 -7.93 -18.48 -5.59
CA PHE A 29 -8.03 -17.15 -6.21
C PHE A 29 -9.24 -16.41 -5.66
N PHE A 30 -9.02 -15.30 -4.95
CA PHE A 30 -10.09 -14.42 -4.48
C PHE A 30 -10.51 -13.41 -5.54
N ALA A 31 -11.36 -12.44 -5.19
CA ALA A 31 -12.00 -11.54 -6.11
C ALA A 31 -11.07 -10.83 -7.11
N ASN A 32 -11.53 -10.73 -8.36
CA ASN A 32 -10.89 -9.95 -9.42
C ASN A 32 -9.43 -10.33 -9.73
N CYS A 33 -9.02 -11.57 -9.45
CA CYS A 33 -7.73 -12.08 -9.93
C CYS A 33 -7.72 -12.23 -11.46
N GLY A 34 -6.52 -12.18 -12.05
CA GLY A 34 -6.33 -12.29 -13.50
C GLY A 34 -5.17 -13.21 -13.84
N GLY A 35 -5.44 -14.36 -14.41
CA GLY A 35 -4.43 -15.31 -14.88
C GLY A 35 -4.54 -15.48 -16.38
N PHE A 36 -3.53 -15.04 -17.12
CA PHE A 36 -3.43 -15.25 -18.57
C PHE A 36 -2.08 -15.86 -18.94
N HIS A 37 -2.09 -16.87 -19.81
CA HIS A 37 -0.91 -17.53 -20.42
C HIS A 37 0.07 -18.29 -19.51
N GLY A 38 0.31 -17.85 -18.27
CA GLY A 38 1.27 -18.45 -17.34
C GLY A 38 0.70 -19.58 -16.47
N GLU A 39 1.37 -19.85 -15.35
CA GLU A 39 1.06 -20.96 -14.44
C GLU A 39 1.01 -20.52 -12.97
N ALA A 40 0.15 -21.15 -12.19
CA ALA A 40 0.13 -21.08 -10.74
C ALA A 40 0.03 -22.45 -10.07
N CYS A 41 0.80 -22.70 -9.00
CA CYS A 41 0.68 -23.93 -8.22
C CYS A 41 0.83 -23.67 -6.72
N ALA A 42 -0.12 -24.20 -5.93
CA ALA A 42 -0.12 -24.06 -4.47
C ALA A 42 -0.06 -22.60 -3.98
N ILE A 43 -0.78 -21.68 -4.63
CA ILE A 43 -0.78 -20.26 -4.24
C ILE A 43 -2.03 -19.83 -3.49
N PHE A 44 -1.85 -18.86 -2.61
CA PHE A 44 -2.92 -18.06 -2.04
C PHE A 44 -2.96 -16.71 -2.76
N ALA A 45 -3.82 -16.59 -3.77
CA ALA A 45 -4.01 -15.36 -4.55
C ALA A 45 -5.18 -14.54 -4.00
N GLY A 46 -4.88 -13.65 -3.06
CA GLY A 46 -5.77 -12.57 -2.63
C GLY A 46 -6.20 -11.65 -3.78
N PRO A 47 -7.18 -10.76 -3.56
CA PRO A 47 -7.83 -10.00 -4.60
C PRO A 47 -6.86 -9.24 -5.50
N TYR A 48 -7.20 -9.16 -6.80
CA TYR A 48 -6.37 -8.46 -7.80
C TYR A 48 -4.93 -8.97 -7.92
N THR A 49 -4.67 -10.25 -7.64
CA THR A 49 -3.43 -10.90 -8.07
C THR A 49 -3.50 -11.13 -9.58
N VAL A 50 -2.61 -10.49 -10.33
CA VAL A 50 -2.66 -10.49 -11.81
C VAL A 50 -1.33 -10.87 -12.46
N THR A 51 -1.42 -11.68 -13.51
CA THR A 51 -0.36 -11.93 -14.49
C THR A 51 -0.95 -12.02 -15.89
N HIS A 52 -0.22 -11.50 -16.88
CA HIS A 52 -0.62 -11.50 -18.29
C HIS A 52 0.35 -12.25 -19.21
N HIS A 53 1.38 -12.88 -18.67
CA HIS A 53 2.53 -13.31 -19.44
C HIS A 53 2.77 -14.81 -19.35
N LYS A 54 3.05 -15.43 -20.49
CA LYS A 54 3.31 -16.87 -20.62
C LYS A 54 4.48 -17.36 -19.75
N SER A 55 5.49 -16.52 -19.58
CA SER A 55 6.69 -16.83 -18.80
C SER A 55 6.51 -16.65 -17.28
N THR A 56 5.32 -16.29 -16.80
CA THR A 56 5.08 -16.12 -15.36
C THR A 56 4.77 -17.45 -14.71
N LEU A 57 5.49 -17.74 -13.63
CA LEU A 57 5.21 -18.83 -12.71
C LEU A 57 4.98 -18.24 -11.31
N LEU A 58 3.84 -18.57 -10.70
CA LEU A 58 3.54 -18.25 -9.30
C LEU A 58 3.44 -19.55 -8.50
N ILE A 59 4.32 -19.76 -7.52
CA ILE A 59 4.29 -20.99 -6.70
C ILE A 59 4.43 -20.73 -5.21
N ALA A 60 3.78 -21.59 -4.41
CA ALA A 60 3.96 -21.71 -2.96
C ALA A 60 4.01 -20.34 -2.25
N GLY A 61 3.08 -19.44 -2.58
CA GLY A 61 3.16 -18.05 -2.18
C GLY A 61 1.81 -17.44 -1.84
N LEU A 62 1.82 -16.53 -0.87
CA LEU A 62 0.70 -15.61 -0.62
C LEU A 62 0.93 -14.33 -1.40
N PHE A 63 -0.05 -13.96 -2.22
CA PHE A 63 -0.06 -12.76 -3.05
C PHE A 63 -1.35 -12.00 -2.84
N SER A 64 -1.31 -10.68 -2.87
CA SER A 64 -2.52 -9.84 -2.79
C SER A 64 -2.28 -8.55 -3.55
N PHE A 65 -3.21 -8.16 -4.43
CA PHE A 65 -3.07 -7.00 -5.32
C PHE A 65 -1.76 -7.00 -6.13
N LEU A 66 -1.16 -8.18 -6.34
CA LEU A 66 0.11 -8.35 -7.02
C LEU A 66 -0.06 -8.02 -8.49
N ASN A 67 0.88 -7.26 -9.05
CA ASN A 67 1.10 -7.25 -10.50
C ASN A 67 2.40 -7.99 -10.82
N ALA A 68 2.27 -9.19 -11.40
CA ALA A 68 3.41 -10.01 -11.79
C ALA A 68 3.89 -9.65 -13.19
N GLY A 69 5.11 -9.12 -13.28
CA GLY A 69 5.77 -8.84 -14.55
C GLY A 69 6.09 -10.11 -15.36
N SER A 70 6.38 -9.95 -16.65
CA SER A 70 6.80 -11.05 -17.52
C SER A 70 8.02 -11.77 -16.95
N GLY A 71 8.05 -13.10 -16.94
CA GLY A 71 9.20 -13.86 -16.42
C GLY A 71 9.31 -13.86 -14.90
N THR A 72 8.28 -13.41 -14.18
CA THR A 72 8.21 -13.56 -12.72
C THR A 72 8.27 -15.03 -12.35
N ASN A 73 9.26 -15.42 -11.56
CA ASN A 73 9.53 -16.82 -11.23
C ASN A 73 9.99 -16.94 -9.76
N GLN A 74 9.72 -18.08 -9.12
CA GLN A 74 10.12 -18.36 -7.74
C GLN A 74 10.56 -19.81 -7.59
N SER A 75 11.28 -20.10 -6.52
CA SER A 75 11.61 -21.48 -6.13
C SER A 75 11.32 -21.70 -4.66
N ASN A 76 10.59 -22.77 -4.35
CA ASN A 76 10.39 -23.30 -3.00
C ASN A 76 11.37 -24.42 -2.62
N HIS A 77 12.18 -24.88 -3.58
CA HIS A 77 13.05 -26.02 -3.40
C HIS A 77 14.38 -25.62 -2.78
N MET A 78 14.64 -26.08 -1.56
CA MET A 78 15.95 -25.97 -0.92
C MET A 78 16.62 -27.35 -0.93
N TYR A 79 17.83 -27.46 -1.49
CA TYR A 79 18.49 -28.74 -1.85
C TYR A 79 18.40 -29.84 -0.78
N LYS A 80 18.47 -29.48 0.52
CA LYS A 80 18.43 -30.44 1.64
C LYS A 80 17.03 -30.65 2.26
N PHE A 81 16.06 -29.79 1.96
CA PHE A 81 14.79 -29.71 2.68
C PHE A 81 13.56 -29.90 1.77
N GLY A 82 13.77 -30.04 0.46
CA GLY A 82 12.70 -30.22 -0.51
C GLY A 82 11.85 -28.96 -0.73
N PRO A 83 10.67 -29.10 -1.38
CA PRO A 83 9.81 -27.99 -1.79
C PRO A 83 8.79 -27.58 -0.70
N VAL A 84 9.25 -27.30 0.52
CA VAL A 84 8.38 -27.05 1.69
C VAL A 84 8.25 -25.58 2.09
N HIS A 85 8.95 -24.68 1.40
CA HIS A 85 9.00 -23.26 1.80
C HIS A 85 7.95 -22.43 1.09
N GLN A 86 7.41 -21.44 1.80
CA GLN A 86 6.47 -20.48 1.24
C GLN A 86 7.02 -19.06 1.18
N GLY A 87 6.59 -18.30 0.18
CA GLY A 87 6.81 -16.88 0.06
C GLY A 87 5.60 -16.05 0.50
N ILE A 88 5.84 -14.83 0.97
CA ILE A 88 4.78 -13.84 1.19
C ILE A 88 5.15 -12.59 0.40
N VAL A 89 4.30 -12.23 -0.56
CA VAL A 89 4.40 -10.97 -1.28
C VAL A 89 3.18 -10.16 -0.92
N GLU A 90 3.37 -9.25 0.03
CA GLU A 90 2.28 -8.49 0.62
C GLU A 90 1.61 -7.56 -0.41
N ARG A 91 0.41 -7.13 -0.03
CA ARG A 91 -0.51 -6.28 -0.77
C ARG A 91 0.15 -5.27 -1.70
N GLY A 92 -0.24 -5.29 -2.98
CA GLY A 92 0.04 -4.22 -3.93
C GLY A 92 1.48 -4.19 -4.45
N SER A 93 2.27 -5.19 -4.07
CA SER A 93 3.64 -5.35 -4.57
C SER A 93 3.65 -5.69 -6.06
N LYS A 94 4.79 -5.47 -6.69
CA LYS A 94 4.98 -5.72 -8.11
C LYS A 94 6.31 -6.41 -8.33
N THR A 95 6.36 -7.24 -9.34
CA THR A 95 7.63 -7.75 -9.87
C THR A 95 7.87 -7.10 -11.23
N ALA A 96 9.09 -6.63 -11.46
CA ALA A 96 9.52 -6.22 -12.78
C ALA A 96 9.73 -7.46 -13.67
N SER A 97 9.98 -7.22 -14.96
CA SER A 97 10.29 -8.31 -15.88
C SER A 97 11.53 -9.11 -15.43
N ASP A 98 11.48 -10.42 -15.59
CA ASP A 98 12.51 -11.39 -15.20
C ASP A 98 12.89 -11.37 -13.71
N SER A 99 11.93 -11.01 -12.84
CA SER A 99 12.18 -11.06 -11.39
C SER A 99 12.15 -12.49 -10.87
N TYR A 100 13.16 -12.85 -10.07
CA TYR A 100 13.24 -14.15 -9.40
C TYR A 100 13.30 -13.97 -7.88
N ILE A 101 12.60 -14.82 -7.13
CA ILE A 101 12.65 -14.82 -5.65
C ILE A 101 12.80 -16.24 -5.12
N LEU A 102 13.82 -16.48 -4.29
CA LEU A 102 13.99 -17.74 -3.57
C LEU A 102 13.20 -17.74 -2.25
N TRP A 103 12.32 -18.73 -2.07
CA TRP A 103 11.59 -18.93 -0.82
C TRP A 103 12.45 -19.63 0.24
N PRO A 104 12.19 -19.38 1.54
CA PRO A 104 11.20 -18.44 2.08
C PRO A 104 11.65 -16.98 1.95
N ALA A 105 10.71 -16.08 1.64
CA ALA A 105 10.95 -14.64 1.68
C ALA A 105 9.66 -13.89 1.98
N LYS A 106 9.79 -12.69 2.57
CA LYS A 106 8.67 -11.77 2.78
C LYS A 106 8.96 -10.41 2.17
N VAL A 107 8.14 -10.03 1.19
CA VAL A 107 8.19 -8.75 0.51
C VAL A 107 7.14 -7.82 1.13
N GLY A 108 7.57 -6.69 1.69
CA GLY A 108 6.67 -5.73 2.33
C GLY A 108 5.69 -5.07 1.37
N ALA A 109 4.51 -4.67 1.87
CA ALA A 109 3.41 -4.16 1.06
C ALA A 109 3.84 -3.04 0.10
N PHE A 110 3.30 -3.06 -1.12
CA PHE A 110 3.58 -2.10 -2.19
C PHE A 110 5.06 -2.02 -2.56
N THR A 111 5.83 -3.09 -2.40
CA THR A 111 7.24 -3.11 -2.82
C THR A 111 7.36 -3.51 -4.29
N VAL A 112 8.29 -2.88 -5.00
CA VAL A 112 8.66 -3.31 -6.37
C VAL A 112 9.92 -4.16 -6.28
N VAL A 113 9.84 -5.40 -6.74
CA VAL A 113 10.95 -6.36 -6.82
C VAL A 113 11.53 -6.32 -8.23
N MET A 114 12.84 -6.22 -8.33
CA MET A 114 13.57 -6.08 -9.60
C MET A 114 14.82 -6.96 -9.59
N GLY A 115 14.91 -7.86 -10.57
CA GLY A 115 16.05 -8.77 -10.71
C GLY A 115 15.90 -10.04 -9.87
N ARG A 116 17.03 -10.71 -9.61
CA ARG A 116 17.04 -12.11 -9.14
C ARG A 116 17.57 -12.22 -7.72
N HIS A 117 16.69 -12.53 -6.77
CA HIS A 117 17.00 -12.58 -5.34
C HIS A 117 17.16 -14.02 -4.85
N TYR A 118 18.39 -14.45 -4.65
CA TYR A 118 18.74 -15.81 -4.19
C TYR A 118 18.86 -15.95 -2.67
N ARG A 119 18.66 -14.87 -1.91
CA ARG A 119 18.70 -14.89 -0.44
C ARG A 119 17.30 -14.74 0.14
N ASN A 120 17.09 -15.38 1.28
CA ASN A 120 15.83 -15.33 2.02
C ASN A 120 15.75 -14.00 2.79
N SER A 121 15.02 -13.03 2.23
CA SER A 121 14.84 -11.69 2.81
C SER A 121 13.50 -11.55 3.52
N ASP A 122 13.46 -10.77 4.60
CA ASP A 122 12.23 -10.31 5.24
C ASP A 122 12.23 -8.78 5.30
N THR A 123 11.39 -8.18 4.46
CA THR A 123 11.23 -6.73 4.31
C THR A 123 9.82 -6.28 4.72
N SER A 124 9.10 -7.12 5.49
CA SER A 124 7.68 -6.90 5.81
C SER A 124 7.41 -5.58 6.56
N ASP A 125 8.34 -5.12 7.40
CA ASP A 125 8.26 -3.81 8.10
C ASP A 125 8.81 -2.62 7.27
N LEU A 126 9.21 -2.85 6.02
CA LEU A 126 9.73 -1.81 5.12
C LEU A 126 8.85 -1.72 3.86
N PRO A 127 7.58 -1.27 3.98
CA PRO A 127 6.65 -1.19 2.86
C PRO A 127 7.04 -0.07 1.89
N PHE A 128 6.42 -0.07 0.71
CA PHE A 128 6.66 0.90 -0.37
C PHE A 128 8.15 0.98 -0.77
N SER A 129 8.88 -0.12 -0.67
CA SER A 129 10.30 -0.18 -0.99
C SER A 129 10.53 -0.53 -2.45
N TYR A 130 11.74 -0.29 -2.94
CA TYR A 130 12.29 -1.01 -4.09
C TYR A 130 13.28 -2.04 -3.58
N LEU A 131 13.10 -3.30 -3.97
CA LEU A 131 14.04 -4.39 -3.77
C LEU A 131 14.71 -4.66 -5.11
N ILE A 132 16.00 -4.37 -5.20
CA ILE A 132 16.77 -4.32 -6.44
C ILE A 132 17.93 -5.29 -6.31
N GLU A 133 18.06 -6.20 -7.26
CA GLU A 133 19.29 -6.97 -7.42
C GLU A 133 20.35 -6.08 -8.08
N HIS A 134 21.56 -6.09 -7.50
CA HIS A 134 22.74 -5.45 -8.07
C HIS A 134 23.98 -6.24 -7.67
N GLU A 135 24.70 -6.78 -8.66
CA GLU A 135 25.91 -7.59 -8.44
C GLU A 135 25.65 -8.77 -7.49
N ASP A 136 24.57 -9.52 -7.73
CA ASP A 136 24.10 -10.67 -6.94
C ASP A 136 23.72 -10.34 -5.47
N GLU A 137 23.67 -9.05 -5.14
CA GLU A 137 23.24 -8.55 -3.83
C GLU A 137 21.83 -7.97 -3.89
N SER A 138 21.07 -8.16 -2.80
CA SER A 138 19.73 -7.58 -2.67
C SER A 138 19.82 -6.22 -2.00
N ILE A 139 19.65 -5.14 -2.77
CA ILE A 139 19.67 -3.76 -2.32
C ILE A 139 18.23 -3.28 -2.08
N LEU A 140 17.96 -2.77 -0.89
CA LEU A 140 16.66 -2.21 -0.53
C LEU A 140 16.73 -0.68 -0.47
N ALA A 141 15.78 -0.03 -1.12
CA ALA A 141 15.54 1.40 -1.03
C ALA A 141 14.17 1.66 -0.35
N PRO A 142 14.14 1.94 0.97
CA PRO A 142 12.90 2.05 1.73
C PRO A 142 12.02 3.24 1.34
N GLY A 143 10.70 3.03 1.30
CA GLY A 143 9.68 4.07 1.12
C GLY A 143 9.65 4.77 -0.25
N VAL A 144 10.55 4.44 -1.17
CA VAL A 144 10.71 5.14 -2.45
C VAL A 144 9.47 5.03 -3.34
N ASN A 145 8.69 3.95 -3.20
CA ASN A 145 7.49 3.73 -3.97
C ASN A 145 6.29 4.59 -3.51
N LEU A 146 6.39 5.31 -2.38
CA LEU A 146 5.34 6.26 -1.92
C LEU A 146 5.14 7.43 -2.88
N ARG A 147 6.21 7.82 -3.56
CA ARG A 147 6.25 8.92 -4.54
C ARG A 147 6.22 8.42 -5.99
N ASN A 148 5.91 7.14 -6.20
CA ASN A 148 5.83 6.58 -7.54
C ASN A 148 4.43 6.75 -8.11
N LEU A 149 4.38 7.31 -9.32
CA LEU A 149 3.13 7.61 -9.98
C LEU A 149 2.35 6.34 -10.40
N GLY A 150 3.06 5.28 -10.80
CA GLY A 150 2.48 3.98 -11.13
C GLY A 150 1.75 3.33 -9.96
N THR A 151 2.23 3.50 -8.73
CA THR A 151 1.58 2.99 -7.51
C THR A 151 0.25 3.68 -7.24
N VAL A 152 0.20 5.01 -7.39
CA VAL A 152 -1.06 5.77 -7.26
C VAL A 152 -2.04 5.40 -8.37
N ARG A 153 -1.57 5.28 -9.61
CA ARG A 153 -2.40 4.84 -10.75
C ARG A 153 -3.01 3.46 -10.50
N ASP A 154 -2.24 2.50 -9.99
CA ASP A 154 -2.76 1.14 -9.76
C ASP A 154 -3.80 1.10 -8.65
N ALA A 155 -3.58 1.84 -7.56
CA ALA A 155 -4.59 1.98 -6.52
C ALA A 155 -5.93 2.54 -7.02
N ARG A 156 -5.88 3.52 -7.93
CA ARG A 156 -7.07 4.10 -8.56
C ARG A 156 -7.73 3.15 -9.56
N LYS A 157 -6.98 2.22 -10.16
CA LYS A 157 -7.50 1.25 -11.14
C LYS A 157 -8.32 0.15 -10.48
N TRP A 158 -7.92 -0.36 -9.31
CA TRP A 158 -8.60 -1.50 -8.67
C TRP A 158 -10.11 -1.33 -8.51
N PRO A 159 -10.63 -0.27 -7.86
CA PRO A 159 -12.09 -0.10 -7.72
C PRO A 159 -12.79 0.08 -9.06
N LYS A 160 -12.16 0.77 -10.03
CA LYS A 160 -12.69 0.94 -11.40
C LYS A 160 -12.71 -0.36 -12.21
N ARG A 161 -11.89 -1.34 -11.82
CA ARG A 161 -11.77 -2.65 -12.44
C ARG A 161 -12.43 -3.75 -11.61
N ASP A 162 -13.25 -3.41 -10.61
CA ASP A 162 -14.05 -4.40 -9.90
C ASP A 162 -15.08 -5.00 -10.86
N ARG A 163 -14.87 -6.27 -11.26
CA ARG A 163 -15.71 -7.01 -12.21
C ARG A 163 -16.82 -7.79 -11.52
N ARG A 164 -16.93 -7.71 -10.19
CA ARG A 164 -17.97 -8.42 -9.45
C ARG A 164 -19.33 -7.80 -9.74
N LYS A 165 -20.16 -8.53 -10.47
CA LYS A 165 -21.53 -8.14 -10.85
C LYS A 165 -22.60 -8.69 -9.92
N ALA A 166 -22.25 -9.63 -9.04
CA ALA A 166 -23.20 -10.24 -8.12
C ALA A 166 -23.74 -9.18 -7.13
N PRO A 167 -25.04 -9.18 -6.80
CA PRO A 167 -25.62 -8.26 -5.81
C PRO A 167 -24.92 -8.38 -4.46
N LYS A 168 -24.61 -9.61 -4.05
CA LYS A 168 -23.82 -9.90 -2.84
C LYS A 168 -22.35 -10.09 -3.22
N LYS A 169 -21.51 -9.15 -2.79
CA LYS A 169 -20.05 -9.25 -2.88
C LYS A 169 -19.55 -9.97 -1.62
N LEU A 170 -18.95 -11.15 -1.80
CA LEU A 170 -18.53 -12.01 -0.68
C LEU A 170 -17.22 -11.55 -0.06
N ASP A 171 -16.26 -11.14 -0.90
CA ASP A 171 -14.96 -10.65 -0.42
C ASP A 171 -15.08 -9.18 0.00
N HIS A 172 -14.82 -8.89 1.26
CA HIS A 172 -14.70 -7.52 1.75
C HIS A 172 -13.32 -6.96 1.37
N ILE A 173 -13.31 -5.84 0.65
CA ILE A 173 -12.07 -5.29 0.08
C ILE A 173 -11.95 -3.82 0.43
N ASN A 174 -10.86 -3.46 1.10
CA ASN A 174 -10.42 -2.07 1.22
C ASN A 174 -9.51 -1.74 0.02
N PHE A 175 -9.62 -0.54 -0.56
CA PHE A 175 -8.80 -0.11 -1.71
C PHE A 175 -7.77 0.98 -1.38
N LYS A 176 -7.80 1.51 -0.15
CA LYS A 176 -6.90 2.60 0.26
C LYS A 176 -5.44 2.13 0.24
N LEU A 177 -4.55 3.00 -0.28
CA LEU A 177 -3.10 2.81 -0.19
C LEU A 177 -2.60 2.96 1.24
N LEU A 178 -3.00 4.06 1.89
CA LEU A 178 -2.66 4.36 3.26
C LEU A 178 -3.82 3.94 4.15
N SER A 179 -3.51 3.06 5.10
CA SER A 179 -4.39 2.49 6.12
C SER A 179 -3.58 2.24 7.39
N PRO A 180 -4.23 2.01 8.55
CA PRO A 180 -3.53 1.63 9.78
C PRO A 180 -2.51 0.50 9.56
N TYR A 181 -2.86 -0.51 8.77
CA TYR A 181 -1.97 -1.61 8.39
C TYR A 181 -0.66 -1.16 7.71
N THR A 182 -0.73 -0.20 6.78
CA THR A 182 0.49 0.30 6.12
C THR A 182 1.24 1.31 6.97
N ILE A 183 0.54 2.15 7.74
CA ILE A 183 1.16 3.22 8.52
C ILE A 183 1.85 2.67 9.75
N GLN A 184 1.30 1.65 10.42
CA GLN A 184 2.02 0.96 11.49
C GLN A 184 3.36 0.40 10.98
N LYS A 185 3.39 -0.17 9.76
CA LYS A 185 4.62 -0.69 9.15
C LYS A 185 5.59 0.44 8.80
N MET A 186 5.10 1.60 8.36
CA MET A 186 5.95 2.79 8.18
C MET A 186 6.53 3.29 9.51
N ILE A 187 5.77 3.27 10.60
CA ILE A 187 6.25 3.63 11.95
C ILE A 187 7.35 2.65 12.37
N ASN A 188 7.10 1.34 12.25
CA ASN A 188 8.08 0.29 12.53
C ASN A 188 9.34 0.48 11.68
N GLY A 189 9.18 0.63 10.37
CA GLY A 189 10.26 0.84 9.42
C GLY A 189 11.08 2.08 9.71
N ARG A 190 10.44 3.23 9.99
CA ARG A 190 11.13 4.47 10.39
C ARG A 190 11.97 4.23 11.65
N ASN A 191 11.39 3.64 12.69
CA ASN A 191 12.08 3.38 13.96
C ASN A 191 13.24 2.39 13.77
N LEU A 192 13.04 1.34 12.96
CA LEU A 192 14.07 0.39 12.57
C LEU A 192 15.25 1.07 11.87
N LEU A 193 14.98 1.89 10.85
CA LEU A 193 16.02 2.60 10.11
C LEU A 193 16.81 3.55 11.02
N CYS A 194 16.14 4.29 11.90
CA CYS A 194 16.81 5.12 12.92
C CYS A 194 17.69 4.28 13.85
N LYS A 195 17.21 3.11 14.30
CA LYS A 195 17.98 2.21 15.17
C LYS A 195 19.20 1.62 14.46
N LEU A 196 19.06 1.20 13.20
CA LEU A 196 20.19 0.72 12.38
C LEU A 196 21.26 1.79 12.25
N LYS A 197 20.86 3.04 11.97
CA LYS A 197 21.78 4.18 11.89
C LYS A 197 22.51 4.43 13.21
N ALA A 198 21.79 4.41 14.33
CA ALA A 198 22.38 4.61 15.65
C ALA A 198 23.35 3.49 16.07
N THR A 199 23.08 2.24 15.67
CA THR A 199 23.86 1.07 16.11
C THR A 199 25.12 0.85 15.28
N SER A 200 25.06 1.05 13.97
CA SER A 200 26.19 0.76 13.05
C SER A 200 27.08 1.97 12.75
N GLY A 201 26.82 3.13 13.38
CA GLY A 201 27.58 4.37 13.22
C GLY A 201 27.21 5.17 11.96
N GLU A 202 27.27 6.51 12.05
CA GLU A 202 26.83 7.42 10.98
C GLU A 202 27.67 7.33 9.68
N THR A 203 28.90 6.80 9.78
CA THR A 203 29.86 6.70 8.67
C THR A 203 29.73 5.41 7.86
N SER A 204 28.84 4.48 8.24
CA SER A 204 28.61 3.25 7.48
C SER A 204 27.99 3.55 6.12
N GLU A 205 28.61 3.06 5.04
CA GLU A 205 28.10 3.23 3.66
C GLU A 205 26.83 2.39 3.41
N TYR A 206 26.80 1.18 3.97
CA TYR A 206 25.68 0.23 3.89
C TYR A 206 25.28 -0.29 5.26
N PHE A 207 23.98 -0.55 5.42
CA PHE A 207 23.38 -1.23 6.56
C PHE A 207 22.81 -2.57 6.10
N THR A 208 23.03 -3.63 6.85
CA THR A 208 22.48 -4.96 6.53
C THR A 208 21.29 -5.27 7.44
N TYR A 209 20.18 -5.71 6.85
CA TYR A 209 18.96 -6.09 7.56
C TYR A 209 18.34 -7.31 6.87
N HIS A 210 18.10 -8.42 7.59
CA HIS A 210 17.50 -9.66 7.05
C HIS A 210 17.85 -9.96 5.57
N SER A 211 19.14 -10.16 5.31
CA SER A 211 19.69 -10.53 3.98
C SER A 211 19.57 -9.46 2.88
N VAL A 212 19.20 -8.21 3.19
CA VAL A 212 19.26 -7.07 2.27
C VAL A 212 20.26 -6.01 2.75
N LYS A 213 20.81 -5.25 1.80
CA LYS A 213 21.67 -4.08 2.05
C LYS A 213 20.91 -2.79 1.79
N ILE A 214 21.07 -1.79 2.64
CA ILE A 214 20.47 -0.47 2.51
C ILE A 214 21.59 0.56 2.46
N LYS A 215 21.70 1.32 1.37
CA LYS A 215 22.65 2.45 1.27
C LYS A 215 22.30 3.52 2.30
N ASN A 216 23.30 4.16 2.92
CA ASN A 216 23.09 5.23 3.91
C ASN A 216 22.16 6.33 3.41
N SER A 217 22.37 6.81 2.19
CA SER A 217 21.50 7.81 1.55
C SER A 217 20.05 7.33 1.35
N SER A 218 19.86 6.02 1.12
CA SER A 218 18.53 5.41 0.99
C SER A 218 17.85 5.22 2.34
N LEU A 219 18.62 4.94 3.41
CA LEU A 219 18.12 4.88 4.78
C LEU A 219 17.58 6.24 5.22
N ASP A 220 18.39 7.30 5.09
CA ASP A 220 18.01 8.66 5.50
C ASP A 220 16.79 9.16 4.72
N ARG A 221 16.75 8.85 3.41
CA ARG A 221 15.61 9.14 2.57
C ARG A 221 14.37 8.34 2.99
N GLY A 222 14.54 7.07 3.34
CA GLY A 222 13.47 6.20 3.82
C GLY A 222 12.81 6.71 5.09
N VAL A 223 13.60 7.16 6.07
CA VAL A 223 13.11 7.80 7.31
C VAL A 223 12.22 9.00 6.98
N LYS A 224 12.68 9.90 6.10
CA LYS A 224 11.91 11.08 5.67
C LYS A 224 10.62 10.70 4.93
N LEU A 225 10.69 9.74 4.01
CA LEU A 225 9.53 9.28 3.23
C LEU A 225 8.46 8.64 4.12
N TYR A 226 8.85 7.80 5.07
CA TYR A 226 7.93 7.22 6.04
C TYR A 226 7.31 8.28 6.94
N GLN A 227 8.09 9.25 7.42
CA GLN A 227 7.54 10.37 8.21
C GLN A 227 6.46 11.13 7.43
N MET A 228 6.72 11.52 6.18
CA MET A 228 5.71 12.18 5.34
C MET A 228 4.47 11.31 5.11
N GLY A 229 4.63 10.00 4.91
CA GLY A 229 3.51 9.07 4.76
C GLY A 229 2.63 8.99 6.02
N ILE A 230 3.27 8.95 7.20
CA ILE A 230 2.62 8.96 8.51
C ILE A 230 1.83 10.28 8.70
N ASP A 231 2.49 11.43 8.51
CA ASP A 231 1.87 12.75 8.69
C ASP A 231 0.70 12.96 7.71
N LYS A 232 0.85 12.54 6.45
CA LYS A 232 -0.22 12.55 5.45
C LYS A 232 -1.42 11.74 5.90
N PHE A 233 -1.22 10.52 6.40
CA PHE A 233 -2.33 9.67 6.82
C PHE A 233 -3.04 10.19 8.06
N LEU A 234 -2.29 10.50 9.12
CA LEU A 234 -2.85 10.95 10.40
C LEU A 234 -3.60 12.27 10.21
N GLY A 235 -3.04 13.21 9.45
CA GLY A 235 -3.72 14.46 9.15
C GLY A 235 -4.95 14.30 8.25
N ASN A 236 -4.96 13.35 7.30
CA ASN A 236 -6.17 13.05 6.54
C ASN A 236 -7.29 12.50 7.46
N CYS A 237 -6.95 11.68 8.46
CA CYS A 237 -7.90 11.18 9.44
C CYS A 237 -8.43 12.32 10.31
N LEU A 238 -7.54 13.20 10.79
CA LEU A 238 -7.89 14.36 11.60
C LEU A 238 -8.82 15.32 10.87
N ILE A 239 -8.46 15.70 9.65
CA ILE A 239 -9.26 16.61 8.83
C ILE A 239 -10.63 16.01 8.54
N LYS A 240 -10.69 14.73 8.17
CA LYS A 240 -11.97 14.04 7.97
C LYS A 240 -12.82 14.02 9.26
N ARG A 241 -12.20 13.88 10.44
CA ARG A 241 -12.90 13.87 11.72
C ARG A 241 -13.50 15.24 12.06
N LEU A 242 -12.82 16.32 11.66
CA LEU A 242 -13.21 17.71 11.92
C LEU A 242 -13.97 18.35 10.74
N ASP A 243 -14.19 17.62 9.65
CA ASP A 243 -14.83 18.12 8.43
C ASP A 243 -16.26 18.60 8.72
N GLY A 244 -16.60 19.79 8.21
CA GLY A 244 -17.91 20.42 8.38
C GLY A 244 -18.30 20.80 9.82
N LYS A 245 -17.40 20.66 10.81
CA LYS A 245 -17.69 20.98 12.22
C LYS A 245 -17.18 22.37 12.60
N GLN A 246 -18.04 23.14 13.27
CA GLN A 246 -17.69 24.40 13.92
C GLN A 246 -17.63 24.18 15.43
N PHE A 247 -16.75 24.93 16.09
CA PHE A 247 -16.55 24.83 17.53
C PHE A 247 -16.58 26.22 18.15
N GLU A 248 -17.35 26.37 19.22
CA GLU A 248 -17.43 27.61 20.00
C GLU A 248 -16.37 27.65 21.10
N ASN A 249 -15.92 26.49 21.58
CA ASN A 249 -14.94 26.35 22.65
C ASN A 249 -14.11 25.05 22.52
N SER A 250 -13.04 24.97 23.30
CA SER A 250 -12.12 23.82 23.31
C SER A 250 -12.79 22.49 23.68
N ASP A 251 -13.85 22.51 24.49
CA ASP A 251 -14.51 21.28 24.94
C ASP A 251 -15.30 20.63 23.80
N GLN A 252 -15.94 21.42 22.93
CA GLN A 252 -16.57 20.90 21.72
C GLN A 252 -15.55 20.30 20.75
N LEU A 253 -14.37 20.91 20.61
CA LEU A 253 -13.27 20.37 19.81
C LEU A 253 -12.80 19.02 20.38
N ARG A 254 -12.53 18.95 21.68
CA ARG A 254 -12.08 17.72 22.38
C ARG A 254 -13.13 16.61 22.29
N ALA A 255 -14.41 16.95 22.45
CA ALA A 255 -15.52 16.02 22.27
C ALA A 255 -15.55 15.46 20.83
N ALA A 256 -15.30 16.30 19.82
CA ALA A 256 -15.21 15.85 18.44
C ALA A 256 -13.99 14.96 18.17
N LEU A 257 -12.87 15.14 18.88
CA LEU A 257 -11.67 14.31 18.74
C LEU A 257 -11.80 12.95 19.44
N LYS A 258 -12.64 12.84 20.47
CA LYS A 258 -12.79 11.61 21.25
C LYS A 258 -13.22 10.43 20.37
N PRO A 259 -12.48 9.30 20.35
CA PRO A 259 -12.93 8.08 19.69
C PRO A 259 -14.20 7.53 20.35
N HIS A 260 -15.10 6.95 19.54
CA HIS A 260 -16.33 6.31 20.05
C HIS A 260 -16.13 4.83 20.42
N THR A 261 -14.97 4.28 20.08
CA THR A 261 -14.61 2.88 20.34
C THR A 261 -13.16 2.81 20.82
N SER A 262 -12.90 1.84 21.70
CA SER A 262 -11.54 1.44 22.08
C SER A 262 -11.02 0.28 21.25
N ILE A 263 -11.81 -0.19 20.26
CA ILE A 263 -11.39 -1.23 19.33
C ILE A 263 -10.53 -0.61 18.22
N GLY A 264 -9.45 -1.27 17.85
CA GLY A 264 -8.56 -0.89 16.77
C GLY A 264 -7.28 -0.20 17.21
N LEU A 265 -6.97 -0.11 18.51
CA LEU A 265 -5.81 0.64 19.00
C LEU A 265 -4.47 -0.06 18.70
N GLY A 266 -4.48 -1.40 18.67
CA GLY A 266 -3.28 -2.21 18.49
C GLY A 266 -2.89 -2.45 17.04
N LYS A 267 -2.32 -3.63 16.79
CA LYS A 267 -1.87 -4.06 15.48
C LYS A 267 -3.04 -4.28 14.52
N TRP A 268 -2.84 -3.92 13.28
CA TRP A 268 -3.73 -4.19 12.15
C TRP A 268 -3.14 -5.24 11.22
N VAL A 269 -4.01 -6.02 10.60
CA VAL A 269 -3.67 -7.08 9.66
C VAL A 269 -4.42 -6.89 8.35
N ASP A 270 -3.88 -7.45 7.28
CA ASP A 270 -4.55 -7.57 5.98
C ASP A 270 -5.04 -9.01 5.80
N LEU A 271 -6.35 -9.21 5.95
CA LEU A 271 -7.02 -10.50 5.73
C LEU A 271 -7.31 -10.68 4.24
N ALA A 272 -6.23 -10.74 3.45
CA ALA A 272 -6.31 -10.91 2.00
C ALA A 272 -7.25 -9.92 1.31
N GLY A 273 -7.14 -8.62 1.63
CA GLY A 273 -7.90 -7.54 1.01
C GLY A 273 -8.74 -6.73 1.99
N MET A 274 -9.13 -7.32 3.12
CA MET A 274 -9.84 -6.64 4.21
C MET A 274 -8.86 -6.25 5.32
N PHE A 275 -8.76 -4.95 5.62
CA PHE A 275 -8.02 -4.49 6.78
C PHE A 275 -8.86 -4.63 8.04
N ALA A 276 -8.28 -5.21 9.09
CA ALA A 276 -8.94 -5.37 10.38
C ALA A 276 -7.95 -5.19 11.55
N PRO A 277 -8.42 -4.72 12.72
CA PRO A 277 -7.68 -4.86 13.97
C PRO A 277 -7.41 -6.32 14.30
N GLU A 278 -6.18 -6.67 14.67
CA GLU A 278 -5.80 -8.02 15.05
C GLU A 278 -6.63 -8.52 16.25
N GLU A 279 -6.96 -7.64 17.19
CA GLU A 279 -7.83 -7.98 18.33
C GLU A 279 -9.25 -8.37 17.92
N ALA A 280 -9.81 -7.76 16.87
CA ALA A 280 -11.15 -8.10 16.38
C ALA A 280 -11.13 -9.48 15.69
N VAL A 281 -10.03 -9.79 14.99
CA VAL A 281 -9.79 -11.11 14.42
C VAL A 281 -9.58 -12.15 15.52
N GLY A 282 -8.80 -11.84 16.54
CA GLY A 282 -8.58 -12.72 17.69
C GLY A 282 -9.87 -13.02 18.45
N LYS A 283 -10.76 -12.03 18.59
CA LYS A 283 -12.10 -12.23 19.14
C LYS A 283 -12.92 -13.20 18.28
N LEU A 284 -12.94 -13.03 16.96
CA LEU A 284 -13.64 -13.96 16.06
C LEU A 284 -13.11 -15.40 16.22
N LEU A 285 -11.79 -15.58 16.28
CA LEU A 285 -11.19 -16.91 16.51
C LEU A 285 -11.65 -17.51 17.84
N SER A 286 -11.63 -16.72 18.91
CA SER A 286 -12.09 -17.16 20.24
C SER A 286 -13.57 -17.53 20.24
N ASP A 287 -14.41 -16.74 19.56
CA ASP A 287 -15.85 -16.98 19.43
C ASP A 287 -16.15 -18.24 18.60
N ILE A 288 -15.29 -18.60 17.64
CA ILE A 288 -15.38 -19.87 16.91
C ILE A 288 -15.00 -21.04 17.82
N GLU A 289 -13.86 -20.92 18.51
CA GLU A 289 -13.34 -21.98 19.40
C GLU A 289 -14.30 -22.32 20.54
N ASN A 290 -14.99 -21.32 21.08
CA ASN A 290 -15.96 -21.50 22.16
C ASN A 290 -17.40 -21.81 21.68
N GLY A 291 -17.63 -21.84 20.36
CA GLY A 291 -18.92 -22.16 19.75
C GLY A 291 -19.94 -21.02 19.71
N SER A 292 -19.59 -19.80 20.12
CA SER A 292 -20.46 -18.61 19.97
C SER A 292 -20.70 -18.24 18.50
N VAL A 293 -19.71 -18.52 17.64
CA VAL A 293 -19.80 -18.47 16.18
C VAL A 293 -19.64 -19.89 15.65
N SER A 294 -20.75 -20.51 15.23
CA SER A 294 -20.82 -21.91 14.85
C SER A 294 -21.24 -22.13 13.39
N SER A 295 -21.40 -21.07 12.59
CA SER A 295 -21.78 -21.16 11.17
C SER A 295 -20.97 -20.23 10.26
N LEU A 296 -20.90 -20.57 8.97
CA LEU A 296 -20.21 -19.75 7.97
C LEU A 296 -20.91 -18.39 7.76
N GLU A 297 -22.23 -18.33 7.91
CA GLU A 297 -23.02 -17.10 7.84
C GLU A 297 -22.63 -16.15 8.97
N GLN A 298 -22.48 -16.67 10.19
CA GLN A 298 -22.04 -15.86 11.34
C GLN A 298 -20.60 -15.34 11.15
N VAL A 299 -19.69 -16.16 10.62
CA VAL A 299 -18.34 -15.71 10.26
C VAL A 299 -18.40 -14.58 9.22
N ALA A 300 -19.22 -14.74 8.18
CA ALA A 300 -19.42 -13.72 7.15
C ALA A 300 -20.05 -12.43 7.71
N ASP A 301 -20.95 -12.54 8.67
CA ASP A 301 -21.56 -11.40 9.36
C ASP A 301 -20.53 -10.63 10.20
N VAL A 302 -19.63 -11.33 10.87
CA VAL A 302 -18.53 -10.71 11.63
C VAL A 302 -17.54 -10.00 10.69
N PHE A 303 -17.16 -10.61 9.56
CA PHE A 303 -16.33 -9.92 8.55
C PHE A 303 -17.03 -8.68 7.97
N ARG A 304 -18.33 -8.78 7.67
CA ARG A 304 -19.12 -7.63 7.22
C ARG A 304 -19.11 -6.50 8.25
N SER A 305 -19.36 -6.83 9.51
CA SER A 305 -19.32 -5.86 10.61
C SER A 305 -17.94 -5.19 10.70
N MET A 306 -16.84 -5.95 10.71
CA MET A 306 -15.48 -5.39 10.73
C MET A 306 -15.23 -4.42 9.56
N HIS A 307 -15.68 -4.79 8.36
CA HIS A 307 -15.54 -3.97 7.16
C HIS A 307 -16.36 -2.67 7.22
N GLU A 308 -17.60 -2.74 7.72
CA GLU A 308 -18.49 -1.59 7.89
C GLU A 308 -17.97 -0.60 8.95
N TYR A 309 -17.46 -1.11 10.09
CA TYR A 309 -16.90 -0.30 11.17
C TYR A 309 -15.45 0.17 10.93
N TYR A 310 -14.86 -0.14 9.77
CA TYR A 310 -13.49 0.24 9.43
C TYR A 310 -13.18 1.71 9.72
N THR A 311 -14.09 2.64 9.41
CA THR A 311 -13.84 4.08 9.61
C THR A 311 -13.75 4.47 11.09
N GLU A 312 -14.55 3.84 11.95
CA GLU A 312 -14.50 4.09 13.40
C GLU A 312 -13.22 3.52 14.01
N TYR A 313 -12.84 2.30 13.63
CA TYR A 313 -11.57 1.70 14.06
C TYR A 313 -10.35 2.48 13.51
N GLU A 314 -10.41 2.96 12.27
CA GLU A 314 -9.36 3.80 11.66
C GLU A 314 -9.14 5.09 12.47
N TRP A 315 -10.22 5.74 12.93
CA TRP A 315 -10.09 6.92 13.78
C TRP A 315 -9.56 6.59 15.17
N ALA A 316 -10.05 5.51 15.81
CA ALA A 316 -9.53 5.09 17.12
C ALA A 316 -8.02 4.84 17.07
N TRP A 317 -7.54 4.14 16.04
CA TRP A 317 -6.12 3.92 15.80
C TRP A 317 -5.37 5.23 15.56
N ALA A 318 -5.85 6.09 14.65
CA ALA A 318 -5.19 7.35 14.33
C ALA A 318 -5.10 8.29 15.54
N ALA A 319 -6.15 8.38 16.34
CA ALA A 319 -6.16 9.15 17.58
C ALA A 319 -5.16 8.60 18.61
N ASN A 320 -5.04 7.27 18.72
CA ASN A 320 -4.04 6.63 19.58
C ASN A 320 -2.61 7.02 19.17
N VAL A 321 -2.31 6.94 17.88
CA VAL A 321 -0.99 7.30 17.34
C VAL A 321 -0.72 8.81 17.47
N LEU A 322 -1.73 9.66 17.27
CA LEU A 322 -1.61 11.10 17.49
C LEU A 322 -1.28 11.42 18.96
N ARG A 323 -1.99 10.77 19.90
CA ARG A 323 -1.71 10.88 21.34
C ARG A 323 -0.26 10.52 21.66
N GLU A 324 0.21 9.39 21.15
CA GLU A 324 1.59 8.92 21.36
C GLU A 324 2.63 9.87 20.75
N ASN A 325 2.39 10.35 19.53
CA ASN A 325 3.30 11.28 18.86
C ASN A 325 3.38 12.65 19.53
N GLN A 326 2.28 13.13 20.11
CA GLN A 326 2.22 14.44 20.78
C GLN A 326 2.57 14.36 22.27
N GLY A 327 2.59 13.15 22.86
CA GLY A 327 2.75 12.98 24.30
C GLY A 327 1.61 13.61 25.11
N LYS A 328 0.42 13.77 24.51
CA LYS A 328 -0.69 14.56 25.04
C LYS A 328 -2.02 13.85 24.81
N ALA A 329 -2.89 13.83 25.80
CA ALA A 329 -4.18 13.15 25.70
C ALA A 329 -5.12 13.87 24.71
N MET A 330 -6.02 13.12 24.07
CA MET A 330 -6.92 13.68 23.04
C MET A 330 -7.91 14.71 23.62
N ASP A 331 -8.25 14.57 24.89
CA ASP A 331 -9.08 15.48 25.68
C ASP A 331 -8.30 16.70 26.21
N GLU A 332 -6.99 16.74 26.05
CA GLU A 332 -6.15 17.90 26.38
C GLU A 332 -5.80 18.72 25.14
N MET A 333 -6.06 18.20 23.93
CA MET A 333 -5.74 18.85 22.66
C MET A 333 -6.33 20.26 22.58
N THR A 334 -5.53 21.20 22.09
CA THR A 334 -5.89 22.61 21.90
C THR A 334 -5.99 22.95 20.42
N ALA A 335 -6.53 24.13 20.13
CA ALA A 335 -6.52 24.67 18.77
C ALA A 335 -5.11 24.76 18.16
N ASP A 336 -4.09 25.09 18.96
CA ASP A 336 -2.70 25.18 18.50
C ASP A 336 -2.13 23.81 18.09
N ASP A 337 -2.45 22.75 18.85
CA ASP A 337 -2.05 21.38 18.48
C ASP A 337 -2.65 20.97 17.13
N ILE A 338 -3.92 21.32 16.89
CA ILE A 338 -4.60 21.04 15.62
C ILE A 338 -4.00 21.86 14.47
N ILE A 339 -3.64 23.13 14.71
CA ILE A 339 -2.95 23.97 13.72
C ILE A 339 -1.61 23.35 13.34
N GLU A 340 -0.81 22.91 14.33
CA GLU A 340 0.48 22.29 14.08
C GLU A 340 0.36 21.00 13.28
N LEU A 341 -0.54 20.10 13.69
CA LEU A 341 -0.83 18.85 12.99
C LEU A 341 -1.31 19.12 11.55
N THR A 342 -2.15 20.13 11.35
CA THR A 342 -2.66 20.52 10.03
C THR A 342 -1.55 21.10 9.15
N LYS A 343 -0.63 21.89 9.71
CA LYS A 343 0.53 22.42 8.98
C LYS A 343 1.49 21.30 8.56
N LYS A 344 1.83 20.38 9.47
CA LYS A 344 2.64 19.19 9.18
C LYS A 344 2.00 18.33 8.08
N TRP A 345 0.70 18.07 8.20
CA TRP A 345 -0.07 17.37 7.17
C TRP A 345 -0.03 18.07 5.82
N LYS A 346 -0.28 19.38 5.78
CA LYS A 346 -0.30 20.17 4.55
C LYS A 346 1.05 20.10 3.84
N GLN A 347 2.12 20.29 4.60
CA GLN A 347 3.49 20.15 4.09
C GLN A 347 3.73 18.76 3.51
N ALA A 348 3.44 17.69 4.27
CA ALA A 348 3.66 16.32 3.83
C ALA A 348 2.86 15.95 2.57
N VAL A 349 1.60 16.40 2.47
CA VAL A 349 0.76 16.18 1.28
C VAL A 349 1.33 16.89 0.07
N VAL A 350 1.62 18.19 0.19
CA VAL A 350 2.13 19.01 -0.93
C VAL A 350 3.50 18.51 -1.39
N GLU A 351 4.40 18.17 -0.46
CA GLU A 351 5.71 17.61 -0.80
C GLU A 351 5.59 16.27 -1.53
N LEU A 352 4.76 15.34 -1.05
CA LEU A 352 4.54 14.06 -1.73
C LEU A 352 3.92 14.24 -3.12
N ASP A 353 2.98 15.16 -3.26
CA ASP A 353 2.35 15.44 -4.55
C ASP A 353 3.32 16.12 -5.52
N ASN A 354 4.20 17.02 -5.05
CA ASN A 354 5.30 17.58 -5.83
C ASN A 354 6.30 16.49 -6.27
N MET A 355 6.59 15.51 -5.41
CA MET A 355 7.42 14.37 -5.79
C MET A 355 6.74 13.48 -6.84
N LEU A 356 5.42 13.26 -6.75
CA LEU A 356 4.63 12.55 -7.76
C LEU A 356 4.61 13.30 -9.09
N TYR A 357 4.48 14.62 -9.06
CA TYR A 357 4.55 15.48 -10.24
C TYR A 357 5.94 15.41 -10.90
N ALA A 358 7.01 15.46 -10.11
CA ALA A 358 8.37 15.27 -10.61
C ALA A 358 8.61 13.86 -11.18
N ASP A 359 7.98 12.83 -10.61
CA ASP A 359 8.03 11.47 -11.17
C ASP A 359 7.25 11.37 -12.48
N ALA A 360 6.10 12.06 -12.59
CA ALA A 360 5.32 12.16 -13.83
C ALA A 360 6.13 12.75 -14.98
N LYS A 361 6.94 13.78 -14.72
CA LYS A 361 7.79 14.42 -15.73
C LYS A 361 8.76 13.43 -16.40
N LYS A 362 9.20 12.40 -15.69
CA LYS A 362 10.10 11.37 -16.25
C LYS A 362 9.43 10.56 -17.37
N GLU A 363 8.10 10.45 -17.37
CA GLU A 363 7.38 9.75 -18.45
C GLU A 363 7.41 10.54 -19.78
N PHE A 364 7.81 11.83 -19.76
CA PHE A 364 7.79 12.74 -20.91
C PHE A 364 9.18 13.25 -21.32
N THR A 365 10.26 12.67 -20.77
CA THR A 365 11.63 13.04 -21.16
C THR A 365 11.95 12.56 -22.58
N ALA A 366 12.94 13.18 -23.23
CA ALA A 366 13.37 12.78 -24.57
C ALA A 366 13.78 11.28 -24.67
N THR A 367 14.29 10.72 -23.57
CA THR A 367 14.63 9.29 -23.47
C THR A 367 13.41 8.37 -23.35
N ALA A 368 12.29 8.88 -22.85
CA ALA A 368 11.02 8.16 -22.78
C ALA A 368 10.23 8.23 -24.10
N GLN A 369 10.52 9.22 -24.93
CA GLN A 369 9.93 9.34 -26.27
C GLN A 369 10.37 8.13 -27.10
N THR A 370 9.40 7.45 -27.70
CA THR A 370 9.59 6.27 -28.55
C THR A 370 8.76 6.50 -29.81
N GLY A 371 9.39 6.30 -30.98
CA GLY A 371 8.71 6.29 -32.27
C GLY A 371 8.44 4.86 -32.70
N TYR A 372 7.44 4.65 -33.55
CA TYR A 372 7.04 3.32 -34.02
C TYR A 372 7.47 3.05 -35.47
N GLY A 373 7.93 4.07 -36.19
CA GLY A 373 8.51 3.93 -37.53
C GLY A 373 9.91 3.30 -37.50
N LEU A 374 10.18 2.38 -38.43
CA LEU A 374 11.48 1.71 -38.59
C LEU A 374 12.59 2.71 -38.97
N ASP A 375 12.27 3.62 -39.89
CA ASP A 375 13.19 4.62 -40.46
C ASP A 375 12.83 6.04 -39.98
N GLY A 376 12.05 6.15 -38.91
CA GLY A 376 11.46 7.41 -38.46
C GLY A 376 12.48 8.41 -37.96
N LEU A 377 12.33 9.67 -38.36
CA LEU A 377 13.13 10.79 -37.86
C LEU A 377 12.65 11.24 -36.47
N GLN A 378 13.43 12.13 -35.84
CA GLN A 378 13.14 12.64 -34.50
C GLN A 378 11.77 13.34 -34.41
N GLU A 379 11.33 14.01 -35.48
CA GLU A 379 10.01 14.67 -35.55
C GLU A 379 8.87 13.65 -35.57
N GLU A 380 9.00 12.57 -36.34
CA GLU A 380 8.01 11.49 -36.39
C GLU A 380 7.95 10.76 -35.05
N LYS A 381 9.10 10.53 -34.41
CA LYS A 381 9.17 10.01 -33.05
C LYS A 381 8.44 10.90 -32.02
N GLN A 382 8.57 12.21 -32.14
CA GLN A 382 7.87 13.16 -31.26
C GLN A 382 6.35 13.16 -31.54
N ALA A 383 5.96 13.14 -32.82
CA ALA A 383 4.56 13.07 -33.22
C ALA A 383 3.90 11.76 -32.74
N ASP A 384 4.54 10.61 -32.95
CA ASP A 384 4.11 9.30 -32.47
C ASP A 384 3.93 9.30 -30.95
N PHE A 385 4.93 9.81 -30.23
CA PHE A 385 4.86 9.91 -28.78
C PHE A 385 3.69 10.80 -28.33
N ALA A 386 3.52 11.98 -28.94
CA ALA A 386 2.44 12.90 -28.62
C ALA A 386 1.06 12.31 -28.92
N GLN A 387 0.91 11.53 -30.01
CA GLN A 387 -0.35 10.84 -30.31
C GLN A 387 -0.73 9.77 -29.27
N VAL A 388 0.26 9.04 -28.75
CA VAL A 388 0.00 7.96 -27.77
C VAL A 388 -0.08 8.45 -26.34
N ARG A 389 0.78 9.41 -25.96
CA ARG A 389 0.94 9.87 -24.57
C ARG A 389 0.36 11.26 -24.30
N GLY A 390 0.05 12.02 -25.34
CA GLY A 390 -0.30 13.43 -25.24
C GLY A 390 0.89 14.30 -24.86
N THR A 391 0.59 15.56 -24.53
CA THR A 391 1.54 16.48 -23.91
C THR A 391 1.53 16.32 -22.38
N PHE A 392 2.54 16.88 -21.71
CA PHE A 392 2.61 16.82 -20.25
C PHE A 392 1.49 17.63 -19.61
N GLU A 393 1.18 18.79 -20.19
CA GLU A 393 0.17 19.77 -19.73
C GLU A 393 -1.26 19.24 -19.90
N GLU A 394 -1.52 18.48 -20.97
CA GLU A 394 -2.83 17.87 -21.23
C GLU A 394 -3.02 16.53 -20.49
N ASN A 395 -1.98 16.03 -19.82
CA ASN A 395 -2.08 14.74 -19.14
C ASN A 395 -3.04 14.83 -17.95
N SER A 396 -4.17 14.14 -18.06
CA SER A 396 -5.23 14.14 -17.04
C SER A 396 -4.74 13.81 -15.62
N PHE A 397 -3.70 12.97 -15.48
CA PHE A 397 -3.15 12.63 -14.18
C PHE A 397 -2.31 13.78 -13.59
N VAL A 398 -1.52 14.47 -14.42
CA VAL A 398 -0.74 15.65 -14.02
C VAL A 398 -1.68 16.75 -13.52
N GLN A 399 -2.74 17.04 -14.28
CA GLN A 399 -3.77 18.00 -13.88
C GLN A 399 -4.49 17.57 -12.57
N GLU A 400 -4.69 16.27 -12.36
CA GLU A 400 -5.29 15.77 -11.13
C GLU A 400 -4.37 15.98 -9.92
N ILE A 401 -3.04 15.85 -10.08
CA ILE A 401 -2.07 16.17 -9.01
C ILE A 401 -2.14 17.65 -8.66
N GLU A 402 -2.10 18.55 -9.65
CA GLU A 402 -2.15 19.99 -9.41
C GLU A 402 -3.46 20.41 -8.72
N LYS A 403 -4.60 19.89 -9.21
CA LYS A 403 -5.90 20.09 -8.56
C LYS A 403 -5.94 19.52 -7.14
N HIS A 404 -5.28 18.39 -6.92
CA HIS A 404 -5.18 17.78 -5.60
C HIS A 404 -4.37 18.65 -4.63
N ILE A 405 -3.24 19.21 -5.07
CA ILE A 405 -2.42 20.16 -4.29
C ILE A 405 -3.26 21.37 -3.90
N VAL A 406 -3.93 22.02 -4.86
CA VAL A 406 -4.76 23.21 -4.58
C VAL A 406 -5.85 22.86 -3.56
N ARG A 407 -6.63 21.79 -3.82
CA ARG A 407 -7.72 21.38 -2.92
C ARG A 407 -7.24 21.07 -1.51
N LYS A 408 -6.10 20.38 -1.37
CA LYS A 408 -5.56 20.00 -0.06
C LYS A 408 -4.97 21.19 0.69
N THR A 409 -4.33 22.11 -0.03
CA THR A 409 -3.88 23.39 0.53
C THR A 409 -5.05 24.20 1.07
N THR A 410 -6.11 24.40 0.26
CA THR A 410 -7.32 25.12 0.69
C THR A 410 -7.97 24.47 1.91
N LEU A 411 -8.06 23.14 1.95
CA LEU A 411 -8.63 22.42 3.09
C LEU A 411 -7.79 22.59 4.37
N GLY A 412 -6.46 22.61 4.24
CA GLY A 412 -5.58 22.87 5.38
C GLY A 412 -5.68 24.31 5.88
N ASP A 413 -5.73 25.27 4.96
CA ASP A 413 -5.84 26.69 5.29
C ASP A 413 -7.20 27.03 5.93
N GLU A 414 -8.28 26.40 5.45
CA GLU A 414 -9.61 26.50 6.05
C GLU A 414 -9.60 26.00 7.50
N LEU A 415 -9.09 24.79 7.75
CA LEU A 415 -9.05 24.23 9.09
C LEU A 415 -8.16 25.06 10.03
N VAL A 416 -7.01 25.54 9.55
CA VAL A 416 -6.15 26.44 10.32
C VAL A 416 -6.91 27.73 10.68
N GLY A 417 -7.58 28.36 9.72
CA GLY A 417 -8.37 29.57 9.96
C GLY A 417 -9.46 29.37 11.02
N ARG A 418 -10.22 28.26 10.94
CA ARG A 418 -11.21 27.93 11.97
C ARG A 418 -10.59 27.73 13.35
N MET A 419 -9.44 27.07 13.44
CA MET A 419 -8.76 26.88 14.72
C MET A 419 -8.19 28.19 15.28
N GLU A 420 -7.74 29.11 14.41
CA GLU A 420 -7.30 30.45 14.83
C GLU A 420 -8.46 31.31 15.36
N GLU A 421 -9.67 31.19 14.80
CA GLU A 421 -10.89 31.78 15.34
C GLU A 421 -11.23 31.20 16.72
N LEU A 422 -11.23 29.87 16.83
CA LEU A 422 -11.47 29.17 18.10
C LEU A 422 -10.46 29.59 19.18
N ARG A 423 -9.19 29.77 18.82
CA ARG A 423 -8.14 30.24 19.73
C ARG A 423 -8.38 31.67 20.20
N ARG A 424 -8.82 32.57 19.30
CA ARG A 424 -9.12 33.98 19.63
C ARG A 424 -10.34 34.13 20.54
N ASN A 425 -11.31 33.22 20.43
CA ASN A 425 -12.56 33.26 21.19
C ASN A 425 -12.47 32.59 22.57
N GLN A 426 -11.31 32.03 22.95
CA GLN A 426 -11.10 31.48 24.28
C GLN A 426 -10.76 32.59 25.28
N PRO A 427 -11.51 32.73 26.39
CA PRO A 427 -11.13 33.64 27.46
C PRO A 427 -9.80 33.18 28.08
N ASN A 428 -8.90 34.14 28.32
CA ASN A 428 -7.60 33.93 28.98
C ASN A 428 -7.71 33.19 30.31
#